data_AF-Q23TV8-F1
#
_entry.id   AF-Q23TV8-F1
#
_cell.length_a   1.000
_cell.length_b   1.000
_cell.length_c   1.000
_cell.angle_alpha   90.00
_cell.angle_beta   90.00
_cell.angle_gamma   90.00
#
_symmetry.space_group_name_H-M   'P 1'
#
loop_
_entity.id
_entity.type
_entity.pdbx_description
1 polymer ?
#
loop_
_entity_poly.entity_id
_entity_poly.type
_entity_poly.pdbx_seq_one_letter_code
_entity_poly.pdbx_strand_id
1 'polypeptide(L)'
;MSSQDSSTCQQSCQKGEINDENQQCVKCQVPGCVKCDIHQICLQCDVNLTLNSAQNQCQLQQNICQNNMSYILAPYSQDQCVISCPPSYYQNETTKICEKTIQCIQANDYFMPYSDKRIKQIEQINKNQYLVRATHCTFLLMDNNLNIISVQILQNMPNFYSEYMFFGEEMLQKSFIVGSFGGCTADNSLVVFDFETMNVVFNQTNLAYDQNVQYIDQANQIVFLGFNEIYDIFWYDALNYNLNKQTLPYNFLIKFIQIEKKTKTNYIIQIDFVNSMIMELQEDRSLAILNKTLNYSSISSLQVQQKQDFLIQIGQIHGLAQVQKIQFDNDFNLQIQSVELLNNSYSRIVYYSKNSYPK
;
A
#
# COMPACT_ATOMS: atom_id res chain seq x y z
N MET A 1 15.22 27.58 28.99
CA MET A 1 16.60 27.36 28.51
C MET A 1 16.55 27.44 26.99
N SER A 2 17.31 28.35 26.39
CA SER A 2 17.26 28.68 24.96
C SER A 2 17.93 27.61 24.09
N SER A 3 17.21 27.09 23.09
CA SER A 3 17.80 26.31 22.00
C SER A 3 18.46 27.27 21.01
N GLN A 4 19.78 27.29 21.00
CA GLN A 4 20.56 27.90 19.93
C GLN A 4 20.54 26.95 18.74
N ASP A 5 19.63 27.16 17.79
CA ASP A 5 19.84 26.69 16.42
C ASP A 5 20.84 27.64 15.75
N SER A 6 22.13 27.38 15.95
CA SER A 6 23.18 28.15 15.29
C SER A 6 23.35 27.65 13.85
N SER A 7 22.77 28.35 12.88
CA SER A 7 23.14 28.20 11.49
C SER A 7 24.55 28.77 11.28
N THR A 8 25.50 27.91 10.89
CA THR A 8 26.89 28.29 10.61
C THR A 8 27.12 28.33 9.11
N CYS A 9 27.57 29.48 8.58
CA CYS A 9 28.01 29.56 7.20
C CYS A 9 29.37 28.87 7.04
N GLN A 10 29.45 27.88 6.15
CA GLN A 10 30.68 27.15 5.81
C GLN A 10 31.02 27.31 4.32
N GLN A 11 32.30 27.32 3.97
CA GLN A 11 32.75 27.48 2.58
C GLN A 11 32.53 26.22 1.72
N SER A 12 32.39 25.06 2.36
CA SER A 12 32.15 23.77 1.71
C SER A 12 31.38 22.84 2.66
N CYS A 13 30.55 21.96 2.11
CA CYS A 13 29.83 20.96 2.88
C CYS A 13 30.75 19.88 3.44
N GLN A 14 30.32 19.24 4.54
CA GLN A 14 31.12 18.21 5.20
C GLN A 14 31.08 16.88 4.42
N LYS A 15 31.93 15.93 4.82
CA LYS A 15 31.91 14.56 4.26
C LYS A 15 30.52 13.96 4.45
N GLY A 16 29.92 13.44 3.38
CA GLY A 16 28.54 12.93 3.39
C GLY A 16 27.47 14.02 3.25
N GLU A 17 27.85 15.25 2.90
CA GLU A 17 26.93 16.35 2.58
C GLU A 17 27.19 16.89 1.16
N ILE A 18 26.14 17.42 0.55
CA ILE A 18 26.19 18.10 -0.75
C ILE A 18 25.59 19.49 -0.64
N ASN A 19 26.01 20.38 -1.52
CA ASN A 19 25.40 21.69 -1.65
C ASN A 19 24.14 21.57 -2.51
N ASP A 20 22.98 21.90 -1.94
CA ASP A 20 21.72 21.92 -2.68
C ASP A 20 21.58 23.21 -3.53
N GLU A 21 20.47 23.32 -4.26
CA GLU A 21 20.18 24.49 -5.09
C GLU A 21 20.01 25.79 -4.28
N ASN A 22 19.71 25.68 -2.97
CA ASN A 22 19.53 26.79 -2.04
C ASN A 22 20.83 27.17 -1.31
N GLN A 23 21.98 26.63 -1.72
CA GLN A 23 23.27 26.82 -1.07
C GLN A 23 23.34 26.26 0.36
N GLN A 24 22.56 25.22 0.64
CA GLN A 24 22.51 24.53 1.92
C GLN A 24 23.22 23.18 1.84
N CYS A 25 23.96 22.85 2.90
CA CYS A 25 24.59 21.54 3.01
C CYS A 25 23.57 20.52 3.51
N VAL A 26 23.16 19.62 2.62
CA VAL A 26 22.22 18.54 2.92
C VAL A 26 22.96 17.20 2.96
N LYS A 27 22.61 16.35 3.92
CA LYS A 27 23.22 15.03 4.07
C LYS A 27 22.76 14.08 2.97
N CYS A 28 23.68 13.26 2.47
CA CYS A 28 23.35 12.15 1.59
C CYS A 28 22.42 11.17 2.30
N GLN A 29 21.32 10.84 1.65
CA GLN A 29 20.30 9.96 2.22
C GLN A 29 20.69 8.48 2.21
N VAL A 30 21.56 8.07 1.28
CA VAL A 30 22.05 6.69 1.17
C VAL A 30 22.98 6.37 2.36
N PRO A 31 22.65 5.39 3.21
CA PRO A 31 23.47 5.01 4.36
C PRO A 31 24.89 4.62 3.95
N GLY A 32 25.88 5.27 4.57
CA GLY A 32 27.30 5.02 4.28
C GLY A 32 27.81 5.68 3.01
N CYS A 33 26.99 6.50 2.35
CA CYS A 33 27.44 7.34 1.25
C CYS A 33 28.20 8.57 1.77
N VAL A 34 29.37 8.82 1.21
CA VAL A 34 30.23 9.97 1.57
C VAL A 34 30.21 11.06 0.51
N LYS A 35 29.69 10.75 -0.67
CA LYS A 35 29.48 11.68 -1.78
C LYS A 35 28.30 11.23 -2.62
N CYS A 36 27.29 12.06 -2.74
CA CYS A 36 26.14 11.86 -3.63
C CYS A 36 26.03 13.02 -4.64
N ASP A 37 25.18 12.88 -5.64
CA ASP A 37 24.79 13.98 -6.53
C ASP A 37 23.52 14.69 -6.02
N ILE A 38 23.08 15.73 -6.76
CA ILE A 38 21.88 16.51 -6.42
C ILE A 38 20.59 15.67 -6.36
N HIS A 39 20.55 14.51 -7.03
CA HIS A 39 19.42 13.59 -7.05
C HIS A 39 19.55 12.50 -5.96
N GLN A 40 20.46 12.66 -5.01
CA GLN A 40 20.75 11.68 -3.94
C GLN A 40 21.27 10.34 -4.47
N ILE A 41 21.84 10.31 -5.68
CA ILE A 41 22.54 9.13 -6.20
C ILE A 41 23.93 9.08 -5.58
N CYS A 42 24.26 7.99 -4.91
CA CYS A 42 25.55 7.79 -4.29
C CYS A 42 26.63 7.58 -5.34
N LEU A 43 27.65 8.45 -5.30
CA LEU A 43 28.83 8.40 -6.16
C LEU A 43 30.01 7.71 -5.48
N GLN A 44 30.04 7.75 -4.14
CA GLN A 44 31.11 7.16 -3.36
C GLN A 44 30.62 6.75 -1.97
N CYS A 45 30.92 5.50 -1.59
CA CYS A 45 30.68 4.96 -0.26
C CYS A 45 31.89 5.17 0.67
N ASP A 46 31.68 5.02 1.97
CA ASP A 46 32.76 5.07 2.96
C ASP A 46 33.74 3.89 2.80
N VAL A 47 34.91 4.00 3.44
CA VAL A 47 36.10 3.18 3.17
C VAL A 47 35.84 1.66 3.25
N ASN A 48 35.02 1.22 4.20
CA ASN A 48 34.70 -0.19 4.42
C ASN A 48 33.49 -0.69 3.62
N LEU A 49 32.97 0.14 2.73
CA LEU A 49 31.76 -0.12 1.96
C LEU A 49 32.06 -0.11 0.46
N THR A 50 31.24 -0.82 -0.32
CA THR A 50 31.31 -0.90 -1.77
C THR A 50 30.04 -0.33 -2.35
N LEU A 51 30.16 0.49 -3.40
CA LEU A 51 29.01 1.04 -4.10
C LEU A 51 28.38 -0.03 -4.99
N ASN A 52 27.10 -0.32 -4.74
CA ASN A 52 26.23 -1.01 -5.68
C ASN A 52 25.43 0.05 -6.45
N SER A 53 25.94 0.41 -7.63
CA SER A 53 25.36 1.47 -8.46
C SER A 53 23.99 1.09 -9.04
N ALA A 54 23.70 -0.19 -9.25
CA ALA A 54 22.41 -0.64 -9.78
C ALA A 54 21.26 -0.42 -8.79
N GLN A 55 21.54 -0.48 -7.49
CA GLN A 55 20.55 -0.33 -6.42
C GLN A 55 20.70 0.99 -5.65
N ASN A 56 21.65 1.84 -6.03
CA ASN A 56 22.00 3.08 -5.33
C ASN A 56 22.27 2.86 -3.82
N GLN A 57 23.06 1.84 -3.48
CA GLN A 57 23.32 1.41 -2.10
C GLN A 57 24.81 1.23 -1.82
N CYS A 58 25.20 1.45 -0.57
CA CYS A 58 26.52 1.07 -0.06
C CYS A 58 26.42 -0.24 0.71
N GLN A 59 27.28 -1.20 0.40
CA GLN A 59 27.26 -2.55 0.98
C GLN A 59 28.60 -2.85 1.65
N LEU A 60 28.60 -3.56 2.77
CA LEU A 60 29.81 -3.95 3.47
C LEU A 60 30.78 -4.70 2.55
N GLN A 61 32.04 -4.26 2.51
CA GLN A 61 33.10 -4.98 1.80
C GLN A 61 33.33 -6.36 2.42
N GLN A 62 33.65 -7.34 1.57
CA GLN A 62 34.01 -8.68 2.03
C GLN A 62 35.25 -8.61 2.94
N ASN A 63 35.23 -9.42 4.01
CA ASN A 63 36.32 -9.57 4.99
C ASN A 63 36.57 -8.39 5.94
N ILE A 64 35.76 -7.32 5.92
CA ILE A 64 35.83 -6.28 6.97
C ILE A 64 35.38 -6.85 8.31
N CYS A 65 34.22 -7.52 8.33
CA CYS A 65 33.76 -8.25 9.50
C CYS A 65 34.23 -9.70 9.43
N GLN A 66 34.92 -10.17 10.49
CA GLN A 66 35.43 -11.55 10.59
C GLN A 66 34.33 -12.62 10.54
N ASN A 67 33.10 -12.25 10.91
CA ASN A 67 31.94 -13.14 10.89
C ASN A 67 30.95 -12.65 9.82
N ASN A 68 30.53 -13.56 8.95
CA ASN A 68 29.56 -13.30 7.88
C ASN A 68 28.17 -12.91 8.41
N MET A 69 27.89 -13.16 9.70
CA MET A 69 26.66 -12.76 10.37
C MET A 69 26.78 -11.40 11.08
N SER A 70 27.91 -10.72 11.00
CA SER A 70 28.10 -9.42 11.61
C SER A 70 27.72 -8.28 10.67
N TYR A 71 27.35 -7.15 11.28
CA TYR A 71 26.96 -5.90 10.63
C TYR A 71 27.94 -4.81 11.04
N ILE A 72 28.19 -3.84 10.16
CA ILE A 72 29.03 -2.68 10.49
C ILE A 72 28.18 -1.55 11.10
N LEU A 73 28.64 -0.97 12.20
CA LEU A 73 27.99 0.17 12.86
C LEU A 73 28.63 1.49 12.43
N ALA A 74 27.81 2.55 12.31
CA ALA A 74 28.34 3.90 12.08
C ALA A 74 29.19 4.37 13.29
N PRO A 75 30.34 5.04 13.07
CA PRO A 75 30.88 5.50 11.80
C PRO A 75 31.56 4.37 10.99
N TYR A 76 31.14 4.20 9.73
CA TYR A 76 31.55 3.08 8.88
C TYR A 76 33.01 3.09 8.45
N SER A 77 33.74 4.17 8.72
CA SER A 77 35.19 4.25 8.55
C SER A 77 35.97 3.50 9.62
N GLN A 78 35.30 2.93 10.63
CA GLN A 78 35.90 2.12 11.68
C GLN A 78 35.41 0.67 11.54
N ASP A 79 36.27 -0.31 11.81
CA ASP A 79 35.95 -1.75 11.77
C ASP A 79 35.09 -2.19 12.98
N GLN A 80 34.02 -1.44 13.27
CA GLN A 80 33.09 -1.73 14.36
C GLN A 80 32.02 -2.70 13.88
N CYS A 81 32.38 -3.99 13.89
CA CYS A 81 31.47 -5.07 13.55
C CYS A 81 30.72 -5.59 14.79
N VAL A 82 29.40 -5.68 14.69
CA VAL A 82 28.51 -6.20 15.74
C VAL A 82 27.70 -7.38 15.23
N ILE A 83 27.44 -8.37 16.07
CA ILE A 83 26.60 -9.53 15.72
C ILE A 83 25.12 -9.11 15.64
N SER A 84 24.74 -8.12 16.45
CA SER A 84 23.40 -7.54 16.45
C SER A 84 23.49 -6.02 16.54
N CYS A 85 22.70 -5.31 15.73
CA CYS A 85 22.66 -3.86 15.80
C CYS A 85 22.10 -3.37 17.14
N PRO A 86 22.58 -2.24 17.69
CA PRO A 86 22.00 -1.64 18.90
C PRO A 86 20.52 -1.28 18.70
N PRO A 87 19.71 -1.15 19.76
CA PRO A 87 18.26 -0.89 19.66
C PRO A 87 17.83 0.35 18.86
N SER A 88 18.74 1.32 18.65
CA SER A 88 18.52 2.53 17.85
C SER A 88 18.95 2.38 16.38
N TYR A 89 19.20 1.15 15.94
CA TYR A 89 19.65 0.77 14.60
C TYR A 89 18.95 -0.52 14.18
N TYR A 90 18.54 -0.61 12.92
CA TYR A 90 18.00 -1.84 12.36
C TYR A 90 19.06 -2.58 11.54
N GLN A 91 18.90 -3.89 11.41
CA GLN A 91 19.81 -4.78 10.71
C GLN A 91 19.42 -4.88 9.23
N ASN A 92 20.17 -4.25 8.33
CA ASN A 92 19.97 -4.44 6.90
C ASN A 92 20.70 -5.70 6.43
N GLU A 93 19.95 -6.75 6.10
CA GLU A 93 20.51 -8.04 5.66
C GLU A 93 21.22 -7.98 4.31
N THR A 94 20.78 -7.07 3.43
CA THR A 94 21.32 -6.92 2.08
C THR A 94 22.64 -6.17 2.12
N THR A 95 22.70 -5.06 2.84
CA THR A 95 23.90 -4.20 2.91
C THR A 95 24.87 -4.63 4.01
N LYS A 96 24.41 -5.41 5.00
CA LYS A 96 25.13 -5.75 6.24
C LYS A 96 25.58 -4.53 7.03
N ILE A 97 24.77 -3.47 6.98
CA ILE A 97 24.98 -2.22 7.71
C ILE A 97 23.93 -2.11 8.82
N CYS A 98 24.36 -1.64 9.99
CA CYS A 98 23.45 -1.15 11.02
C CYS A 98 23.02 0.26 10.65
N GLU A 99 21.81 0.38 10.13
CA GLU A 99 21.26 1.66 9.71
C GLU A 99 20.51 2.27 10.87
N LYS A 100 20.83 3.54 11.16
CA LYS A 100 20.21 4.24 12.28
C LYS A 100 18.71 4.28 12.04
N THR A 101 17.93 3.68 12.92
CA THR A 101 16.49 3.95 12.93
C THR A 101 16.39 5.44 13.23
N ILE A 102 15.86 6.22 12.29
CA ILE A 102 15.41 7.57 12.61
C ILE A 102 14.49 7.37 13.80
N GLN A 103 14.87 7.90 14.97
CA GLN A 103 14.04 7.82 16.16
C GLN A 103 12.78 8.63 15.89
N CYS A 104 11.78 8.00 15.28
CA CYS A 104 10.41 8.27 15.63
C CYS A 104 10.14 7.38 16.85
N ILE A 105 10.32 8.00 18.01
CA ILE A 105 9.57 7.76 19.24
C ILE A 105 9.43 6.28 19.67
N GLN A 106 10.06 5.94 20.80
CA GLN A 106 10.06 4.61 21.43
C GLN A 106 8.74 3.82 21.29
N ALA A 107 8.84 2.64 20.67
CA ALA A 107 7.75 1.74 20.35
C ALA A 107 6.99 1.14 21.55
N ASN A 108 7.40 1.42 22.80
CA ASN A 108 6.71 0.93 23.99
C ASN A 108 5.79 1.96 24.69
N ASP A 109 5.89 3.25 24.35
CA ASP A 109 5.04 4.31 24.95
C ASP A 109 4.12 5.01 23.93
N TYR A 110 4.13 4.59 22.66
CA TYR A 110 3.57 5.40 21.59
C TYR A 110 2.75 4.64 20.52
N PHE A 111 1.73 3.92 20.99
CA PHE A 111 0.45 3.94 20.27
C PHE A 111 -0.29 5.31 20.41
N MET A 112 0.34 6.33 21.03
CA MET A 112 -0.30 7.58 21.44
C MET A 112 0.17 8.94 20.83
N PRO A 113 1.09 9.09 19.83
CA PRO A 113 1.30 10.41 19.23
C PRO A 113 0.41 10.62 18.00
N TYR A 114 -0.20 9.55 17.50
CA TYR A 114 -1.13 9.49 16.37
C TYR A 114 -2.51 9.07 16.86
N SER A 115 -2.97 9.65 17.98
CA SER A 115 -4.24 9.27 18.64
C SER A 115 -5.48 9.38 17.75
N ASP A 116 -5.34 10.07 16.62
CA ASP A 116 -6.30 10.29 15.56
C ASP A 116 -6.12 9.38 14.33
N LYS A 117 -4.99 8.67 14.17
CA LYS A 117 -4.76 7.78 13.03
C LYS A 117 -5.12 6.33 13.34
N ARG A 118 -6.16 5.82 12.70
CA ARG A 118 -6.63 4.42 12.89
C ARG A 118 -6.00 3.50 11.85
N ILE A 119 -5.54 2.33 12.28
CA ILE A 119 -5.09 1.27 11.37
C ILE A 119 -6.30 0.76 10.58
N LYS A 120 -6.15 0.64 9.26
CA LYS A 120 -7.19 0.23 8.33
C LYS A 120 -6.90 -1.10 7.63
N GLN A 121 -5.64 -1.36 7.31
CA GLN A 121 -5.21 -2.55 6.58
C GLN A 121 -3.78 -2.91 6.99
N ILE A 122 -3.48 -4.21 7.02
CA ILE A 122 -2.13 -4.75 7.20
C ILE A 122 -1.93 -5.80 6.11
N GLU A 123 -0.88 -5.65 5.32
CA GLU A 123 -0.49 -6.60 4.28
C GLU A 123 0.93 -7.08 4.53
N GLN A 124 1.16 -8.38 4.33
CA GLN A 124 2.51 -8.90 4.32
C GLN A 124 3.10 -8.70 2.92
N ILE A 125 4.09 -7.81 2.79
CA ILE A 125 4.69 -7.50 1.47
C ILE A 125 5.87 -8.41 1.14
N ASN A 126 6.56 -8.94 2.16
CA ASN A 126 7.56 -9.98 1.99
C ASN A 126 7.66 -10.84 3.26
N LYS A 127 8.53 -11.86 3.26
CA LYS A 127 8.64 -12.82 4.38
C LYS A 127 8.92 -12.14 5.74
N ASN A 128 9.50 -10.95 5.73
CA ASN A 128 10.01 -10.29 6.93
C ASN A 128 9.40 -8.92 7.22
N GLN A 129 8.47 -8.45 6.40
CA GLN A 129 7.94 -7.10 6.50
C GLN A 129 6.44 -7.04 6.26
N TYR A 130 5.81 -6.14 7.00
CA TYR A 130 4.40 -5.81 6.90
C TYR A 130 4.25 -4.35 6.51
N LEU A 131 3.36 -4.09 5.55
CA LEU A 131 2.92 -2.75 5.22
C LEU A 131 1.57 -2.50 5.90
N VAL A 132 1.53 -1.49 6.74
CA VAL A 132 0.34 -1.08 7.48
C VAL A 132 -0.18 0.21 6.89
N ARG A 133 -1.46 0.22 6.49
CA ARG A 133 -2.20 1.41 6.09
C ARG A 133 -2.98 1.93 7.28
N ALA A 134 -2.80 3.21 7.59
CA ALA A 134 -3.60 3.95 8.54
C ALA A 134 -4.33 5.11 7.85
N THR A 135 -5.26 5.74 8.55
CA THR A 135 -5.98 6.93 8.04
C THR A 135 -5.02 8.08 7.73
N HIS A 136 -5.52 9.09 7.02
CA HIS A 136 -4.73 10.26 6.60
C HIS A 136 -3.56 9.85 5.69
N CYS A 137 -3.80 8.89 4.81
CA CYS A 137 -2.81 8.39 3.85
C CYS A 137 -1.44 8.08 4.47
N THR A 138 -1.48 7.48 5.65
CA THR A 138 -0.31 7.17 6.45
C THR A 138 0.00 5.69 6.32
N PHE A 139 1.26 5.38 6.07
CA PHE A 139 1.75 4.04 5.85
C PHE A 139 2.92 3.76 6.78
N LEU A 140 2.95 2.57 7.36
CA LEU A 140 4.02 2.10 8.23
C LEU A 140 4.60 0.83 7.60
N LEU A 141 5.89 0.84 7.30
CA LEU A 141 6.62 -0.39 7.01
C LEU A 141 7.13 -0.93 8.33
N MET A 142 6.82 -2.18 8.65
CA MET A 142 7.20 -2.84 9.89
C MET A 142 7.99 -4.12 9.62
N ASP A 143 8.85 -4.52 10.55
CA ASP A 143 9.53 -5.81 10.53
C ASP A 143 8.64 -6.95 11.10
N ASN A 144 9.16 -8.18 11.14
CA ASN A 144 8.49 -9.34 11.72
C ASN A 144 8.17 -9.24 13.21
N ASN A 145 8.85 -8.36 13.93
CA ASN A 145 8.63 -8.11 15.34
C ASN A 145 7.70 -6.90 15.57
N LEU A 146 7.08 -6.38 14.50
CA LEU A 146 6.23 -5.19 14.49
C LEU A 146 6.97 -3.89 14.87
N ASN A 147 8.30 -3.86 14.74
CA ASN A 147 9.05 -2.62 14.85
C ASN A 147 8.85 -1.80 13.57
N ILE A 148 8.57 -0.52 13.73
CA ILE A 148 8.42 0.41 12.61
C ILE A 148 9.80 0.67 11.97
N ILE A 149 9.94 0.28 10.71
CA ILE A 149 11.10 0.55 9.85
C ILE A 149 10.98 1.96 9.25
N SER A 150 9.80 2.30 8.74
CA SER A 150 9.55 3.57 8.05
C SER A 150 8.10 4.02 8.23
N VAL A 151 7.90 5.33 8.25
CA VAL A 151 6.58 5.97 8.22
C VAL A 151 6.53 6.89 7.01
N GLN A 152 5.52 6.72 6.16
CA GLN A 152 5.30 7.57 5.00
C GLN A 152 3.90 8.17 5.05
N ILE A 153 3.81 9.49 4.85
CA ILE A 153 2.54 10.21 4.72
C ILE A 153 2.54 10.79 3.31
N LEU A 154 1.82 10.16 2.39
CA LEU A 154 1.93 10.49 0.96
C LEU A 154 1.30 11.84 0.62
N GLN A 155 0.28 12.26 1.37
CA GLN A 155 -0.43 13.53 1.16
C GLN A 155 -0.79 14.13 2.51
N ASN A 156 0.16 14.87 3.08
CA ASN A 156 0.00 15.48 4.41
C ASN A 156 -0.91 16.73 4.33
N MET A 157 -2.21 16.52 4.39
CA MET A 157 -3.22 17.58 4.33
C MET A 157 -3.65 18.04 5.73
N PRO A 158 -3.53 19.33 6.07
CA PRO A 158 -3.98 19.86 7.37
C PRO A 158 -5.48 19.69 7.63
N ASN A 159 -6.29 19.68 6.57
CA ASN A 159 -7.75 19.59 6.55
C ASN A 159 -8.28 18.17 6.29
N PHE A 160 -7.43 17.14 6.24
CA PHE A 160 -7.87 15.76 5.93
C PHE A 160 -9.03 15.31 6.82
N TYR A 161 -8.93 15.61 8.13
CA TYR A 161 -9.94 15.20 9.10
C TYR A 161 -11.31 15.82 8.81
N SER A 162 -11.37 17.12 8.48
CA SER A 162 -12.65 17.78 8.17
C SER A 162 -13.26 17.34 6.84
N GLU A 163 -12.45 16.88 5.89
CA GLU A 163 -12.92 16.55 4.54
C GLU A 163 -13.26 15.08 4.35
N TYR A 164 -12.49 14.19 4.99
CA TYR A 164 -12.57 12.76 4.72
C TYR A 164 -12.93 11.90 5.93
N MET A 165 -12.98 12.49 7.13
CA MET A 165 -13.27 11.76 8.35
C MET A 165 -14.63 12.15 8.93
N PHE A 166 -15.36 11.15 9.41
CA PHE A 166 -16.60 11.33 10.17
C PHE A 166 -16.52 10.47 11.43
N PHE A 167 -16.61 11.09 12.61
CA PHE A 167 -16.41 10.44 13.92
C PHE A 167 -15.10 9.62 14.02
N GLY A 168 -14.03 10.09 13.38
CA GLY A 168 -12.72 9.41 13.39
C GLY A 168 -12.63 8.20 12.46
N GLU A 169 -13.61 8.00 11.57
CA GLU A 169 -13.58 7.00 10.51
C GLU A 169 -13.54 7.66 9.14
N GLU A 170 -12.73 7.13 8.21
CA GLU A 170 -12.78 7.55 6.81
C GLU A 170 -14.17 7.29 6.22
N MET A 171 -14.83 8.34 5.71
CA MET A 171 -16.14 8.24 5.07
C MET A 171 -16.07 7.39 3.80
N LEU A 172 -15.02 7.63 3.01
CA LEU A 172 -14.69 6.89 1.80
C LEU A 172 -13.19 6.58 1.85
N GLN A 173 -12.81 5.40 1.38
CA GLN A 173 -11.42 4.98 1.41
C GLN A 173 -10.58 5.83 0.44
N LYS A 174 -9.62 6.58 0.96
CA LYS A 174 -8.69 7.44 0.19
C LYS A 174 -7.31 6.85 -0.01
N SER A 175 -7.01 5.73 0.65
CA SER A 175 -5.69 5.10 0.59
C SER A 175 -5.82 3.61 0.31
N PHE A 176 -4.78 3.03 -0.29
CA PHE A 176 -4.74 1.61 -0.61
C PHE A 176 -3.34 1.02 -0.45
N ILE A 177 -3.30 -0.30 -0.26
CA ILE A 177 -2.10 -1.11 -0.46
C ILE A 177 -2.38 -2.08 -1.61
N VAL A 178 -1.47 -2.18 -2.57
CA VAL A 178 -1.52 -3.17 -3.66
C VAL A 178 -0.10 -3.69 -3.91
N GLY A 179 0.14 -4.99 -3.71
CA GLY A 179 1.51 -5.53 -3.73
C GLY A 179 2.42 -4.81 -2.70
N SER A 180 3.58 -4.33 -3.14
CA SER A 180 4.51 -3.51 -2.34
C SER A 180 4.17 -2.01 -2.33
N PHE A 181 3.14 -1.60 -3.05
CA PHE A 181 2.81 -0.18 -3.25
C PHE A 181 1.77 0.29 -2.22
N GLY A 182 1.99 1.49 -1.68
CA GLY A 182 0.96 2.25 -0.98
C GLY A 182 0.57 3.48 -1.81
N GLY A 183 -0.72 3.75 -1.91
CA GLY A 183 -1.22 4.89 -2.67
C GLY A 183 -2.26 5.72 -1.92
N CYS A 184 -2.33 7.00 -2.25
CA CYS A 184 -3.31 7.95 -1.72
C CYS A 184 -3.98 8.72 -2.87
N THR A 185 -5.29 8.95 -2.75
CA THR A 185 -6.14 9.58 -3.76
C THR A 185 -6.74 10.92 -3.31
N ALA A 186 -6.22 11.51 -2.23
CA ALA A 186 -6.79 12.72 -1.64
C ALA A 186 -6.47 13.98 -2.47
N ASP A 187 -7.17 15.08 -2.22
CA ASP A 187 -6.88 16.39 -2.86
C ASP A 187 -6.77 16.33 -4.39
N ASN A 188 -7.72 15.64 -5.05
CA ASN A 188 -7.74 15.51 -6.52
C ASN A 188 -6.40 15.03 -7.10
N SER A 189 -5.69 14.16 -6.41
CA SER A 189 -4.41 13.64 -6.88
C SER A 189 -4.27 12.17 -6.54
N LEU A 190 -3.37 11.48 -7.24
CA LEU A 190 -2.99 10.11 -6.99
C LEU A 190 -1.48 10.06 -6.83
N VAL A 191 -1.03 9.75 -5.61
CA VAL A 191 0.38 9.53 -5.29
C VAL A 191 0.57 8.07 -4.93
N VAL A 192 1.54 7.40 -5.55
CA VAL A 192 1.87 6.00 -5.27
C VAL A 192 3.35 5.88 -4.95
N PHE A 193 3.62 5.24 -3.82
CA PHE A 193 4.94 5.00 -3.28
C PHE A 193 5.20 3.50 -3.24
N ASP A 194 6.39 3.12 -3.68
CA ASP A 194 6.87 1.75 -3.63
C ASP A 194 7.70 1.55 -2.35
N PHE A 195 7.25 0.67 -1.46
CA PHE A 195 7.91 0.40 -0.19
C PHE A 195 9.10 -0.56 -0.33
N GLU A 196 9.29 -1.20 -1.49
CA GLU A 196 10.50 -1.96 -1.77
C GLU A 196 11.65 -1.06 -2.22
N THR A 197 11.38 -0.12 -3.14
CA THR A 197 12.39 0.81 -3.64
C THR A 197 12.48 2.12 -2.85
N MET A 198 11.54 2.35 -1.94
CA MET A 198 11.44 3.54 -1.10
C MET A 198 11.32 4.86 -1.88
N ASN A 199 10.60 4.83 -3.01
CA ASN A 199 10.42 5.98 -3.90
C ASN A 199 8.96 6.19 -4.32
N VAL A 200 8.63 7.44 -4.66
CA VAL A 200 7.37 7.75 -5.37
C VAL A 200 7.52 7.27 -6.82
N VAL A 201 6.68 6.32 -7.23
CA VAL A 201 6.71 5.72 -8.57
C VAL A 201 5.65 6.29 -9.50
N PHE A 202 4.62 6.92 -8.92
CA PHE A 202 3.57 7.58 -9.68
C PHE A 202 3.05 8.79 -8.93
N ASN A 203 2.86 9.90 -9.64
CA ASN A 203 2.27 11.10 -9.09
C ASN A 203 1.48 11.82 -10.18
N GLN A 204 0.16 11.90 -10.00
CA GLN A 204 -0.72 12.66 -10.87
C GLN A 204 -1.53 13.63 -10.04
N THR A 205 -1.41 14.92 -10.35
CA THR A 205 -2.17 16.00 -9.70
C THR A 205 -3.25 16.54 -10.64
N ASN A 206 -4.17 17.34 -10.11
CA ASN A 206 -5.26 17.97 -10.85
C ASN A 206 -6.17 16.96 -11.58
N LEU A 207 -6.46 15.83 -10.92
CA LEU A 207 -7.54 14.96 -11.34
C LEU A 207 -8.84 15.76 -11.33
N ALA A 208 -9.72 15.47 -12.30
CA ALA A 208 -10.98 16.19 -12.43
C ALA A 208 -11.89 16.05 -11.19
N TYR A 209 -11.69 14.98 -10.42
CA TYR A 209 -12.47 14.66 -9.23
C TYR A 209 -11.61 14.00 -8.16
N ASP A 210 -12.11 14.10 -6.93
CA ASP A 210 -11.46 13.58 -5.75
C ASP A 210 -11.80 12.09 -5.57
N GLN A 211 -10.99 11.26 -6.21
CA GLN A 211 -11.27 9.83 -6.35
C GLN A 211 -11.27 9.10 -5.00
N ASN A 212 -12.09 8.06 -4.92
CA ASN A 212 -12.10 7.12 -3.80
C ASN A 212 -11.73 5.72 -4.32
N VAL A 213 -11.11 4.92 -3.46
CA VAL A 213 -10.80 3.53 -3.75
C VAL A 213 -12.08 2.70 -3.71
N GLN A 214 -12.45 2.13 -4.85
CA GLN A 214 -13.65 1.31 -5.00
C GLN A 214 -13.33 -0.18 -4.85
N TYR A 215 -12.21 -0.62 -5.44
CA TYR A 215 -11.80 -2.02 -5.41
C TYR A 215 -10.29 -2.16 -5.60
N ILE A 216 -9.70 -3.19 -4.99
CA ILE A 216 -8.28 -3.53 -5.14
C ILE A 216 -8.18 -5.00 -5.55
N ASP A 217 -7.67 -5.23 -6.76
CA ASP A 217 -7.28 -6.56 -7.23
C ASP A 217 -5.81 -6.79 -6.88
N GLN A 218 -5.58 -7.51 -5.78
CA GLN A 218 -4.22 -7.82 -5.32
C GLN A 218 -3.46 -8.72 -6.28
N ALA A 219 -4.16 -9.62 -6.99
CA ALA A 219 -3.52 -10.62 -7.86
C ALA A 219 -2.97 -9.97 -9.12
N ASN A 220 -3.77 -9.11 -9.76
CA ASN A 220 -3.36 -8.38 -10.97
C ASN A 220 -2.69 -7.03 -10.67
N GLN A 221 -2.65 -6.62 -9.41
CA GLN A 221 -2.16 -5.33 -8.95
C GLN A 221 -2.84 -4.13 -9.62
N ILE A 222 -4.18 -4.15 -9.59
CA ILE A 222 -5.04 -3.10 -10.17
C ILE A 222 -5.87 -2.46 -9.07
N VAL A 223 -5.96 -1.14 -9.07
CA VAL A 223 -6.76 -0.37 -8.10
C VAL A 223 -7.80 0.42 -8.85
N PHE A 224 -9.07 0.06 -8.63
CA PHE A 224 -10.20 0.77 -9.18
C PHE A 224 -10.55 1.97 -8.33
N LEU A 225 -10.68 3.10 -9.01
CA LEU A 225 -10.93 4.41 -8.45
C LEU A 225 -12.23 4.96 -9.03
N GLY A 226 -12.99 5.68 -8.20
CA GLY A 226 -14.24 6.29 -8.63
C GLY A 226 -14.73 7.36 -7.67
N PHE A 227 -15.56 8.25 -8.21
CA PHE A 227 -16.30 9.27 -7.49
C PHE A 227 -17.80 9.00 -7.64
N ASN A 228 -18.58 9.29 -6.60
CA ASN A 228 -20.02 9.08 -6.62
C ASN A 228 -20.65 9.88 -7.79
N GLU A 229 -21.57 9.27 -8.54
CA GLU A 229 -22.37 9.93 -9.59
C GLU A 229 -21.69 10.20 -10.95
N ILE A 230 -20.59 9.53 -11.29
CA ILE A 230 -19.91 9.72 -12.59
C ILE A 230 -19.93 8.45 -13.43
N TYR A 231 -20.06 8.67 -14.74
CA TYR A 231 -19.92 7.66 -15.80
C TYR A 231 -18.51 7.08 -15.91
N ASP A 232 -17.50 7.65 -15.27
CA ASP A 232 -16.12 7.28 -15.52
C ASP A 232 -15.59 6.32 -14.46
N ILE A 233 -15.07 5.19 -14.92
CA ILE A 233 -14.24 4.32 -14.10
C ILE A 233 -12.77 4.65 -14.34
N PHE A 234 -12.05 4.82 -13.25
CA PHE A 234 -10.59 4.95 -13.27
C PHE A 234 -9.98 3.67 -12.72
N TRP A 235 -8.85 3.25 -13.27
CA TRP A 235 -8.05 2.21 -12.65
C TRP A 235 -6.56 2.53 -12.77
N TYR A 236 -5.89 2.44 -11.64
CA TYR A 236 -4.45 2.51 -11.57
C TYR A 236 -3.88 1.10 -11.74
N ASP A 237 -3.03 0.94 -12.74
CA ASP A 237 -2.28 -0.29 -12.97
C ASP A 237 -0.87 -0.11 -12.39
N ALA A 238 -0.63 -0.80 -11.28
CA ALA A 238 0.59 -0.65 -10.49
C ALA A 238 1.82 -1.28 -11.14
N LEU A 239 1.64 -2.17 -12.13
CA LEU A 239 2.76 -2.78 -12.85
C LEU A 239 3.30 -1.87 -13.95
N ASN A 240 2.42 -1.11 -14.60
CA ASN A 240 2.78 -0.20 -15.69
C ASN A 240 2.84 1.28 -15.26
N TYR A 241 2.54 1.58 -13.99
CA TYR A 241 2.52 2.93 -13.42
C TYR A 241 1.66 3.91 -14.25
N ASN A 242 0.45 3.47 -14.61
CA ASN A 242 -0.47 4.25 -15.43
C ASN A 242 -1.86 4.32 -14.79
N LEU A 243 -2.44 5.51 -14.85
CA LEU A 243 -3.85 5.74 -14.52
C LEU A 243 -4.66 5.74 -15.81
N ASN A 244 -5.58 4.79 -15.91
CA ASN A 244 -6.46 4.63 -17.06
C ASN A 244 -7.86 5.12 -16.73
N LYS A 245 -8.62 5.43 -17.78
CA LYS A 245 -9.97 5.96 -17.70
C LYS A 245 -10.85 5.33 -18.77
N GLN A 246 -12.07 4.97 -18.41
CA GLN A 246 -13.10 4.57 -19.35
C GLN A 246 -14.45 5.14 -18.96
N THR A 247 -15.16 5.70 -19.94
CA THR A 247 -16.55 6.15 -19.75
C THR A 247 -17.49 4.98 -19.93
N LEU A 248 -18.30 4.74 -18.91
CA LEU A 248 -19.35 3.76 -18.83
C LEU A 248 -20.67 4.35 -19.32
N PRO A 249 -21.57 3.54 -19.87
CA PRO A 249 -22.87 3.99 -20.34
C PRO A 249 -23.88 4.29 -19.20
N TYR A 250 -23.46 4.22 -17.93
CA TYR A 250 -24.34 4.32 -16.77
C TYR A 250 -23.74 5.15 -15.63
N ASN A 251 -24.59 5.69 -14.76
CA ASN A 251 -24.27 6.81 -13.86
C ASN A 251 -23.82 6.40 -12.46
N PHE A 252 -23.95 5.13 -12.08
CA PHE A 252 -23.77 4.71 -10.71
C PHE A 252 -22.99 3.41 -10.64
N LEU A 253 -22.09 3.32 -9.66
CA LEU A 253 -21.29 2.14 -9.37
C LEU A 253 -21.54 1.80 -7.90
N ILE A 254 -22.19 0.66 -7.67
CA ILE A 254 -22.49 0.19 -6.31
C ILE A 254 -21.36 -0.68 -5.80
N LYS A 255 -20.86 -1.59 -6.64
CA LYS A 255 -19.98 -2.67 -6.18
C LYS A 255 -19.15 -3.28 -7.29
N PHE A 256 -17.93 -3.66 -6.92
CA PHE A 256 -17.04 -4.50 -7.72
C PHE A 256 -16.99 -5.92 -7.16
N ILE A 257 -17.01 -6.90 -8.04
CA ILE A 257 -16.82 -8.31 -7.72
C ILE A 257 -15.86 -8.89 -8.75
N GLN A 258 -14.67 -9.29 -8.30
CA GLN A 258 -13.73 -10.04 -9.13
C GLN A 258 -14.17 -11.50 -9.26
N ILE A 259 -14.10 -12.00 -10.50
CA ILE A 259 -14.30 -13.39 -10.87
C ILE A 259 -13.10 -13.82 -11.71
N GLU A 260 -12.29 -14.67 -11.12
CA GLU A 260 -11.23 -15.39 -11.81
C GLU A 260 -11.78 -16.68 -12.40
N LYS A 261 -11.79 -16.77 -13.73
CA LYS A 261 -12.23 -17.99 -14.43
C LYS A 261 -11.15 -18.44 -15.40
N LYS A 262 -10.55 -19.59 -15.09
CA LYS A 262 -9.39 -20.13 -15.83
C LYS A 262 -8.22 -19.15 -15.80
N THR A 263 -7.84 -18.60 -16.95
CA THR A 263 -6.75 -17.63 -17.14
C THR A 263 -7.24 -16.19 -17.32
N LYS A 264 -8.54 -15.94 -17.16
CA LYS A 264 -9.14 -14.62 -17.36
C LYS A 264 -9.69 -14.07 -16.06
N THR A 265 -9.40 -12.79 -15.80
CA THR A 265 -10.01 -12.04 -14.71
C THR A 265 -11.14 -11.18 -15.25
N ASN A 266 -12.31 -11.34 -14.66
CA ASN A 266 -13.50 -10.56 -14.99
C ASN A 266 -13.94 -9.79 -13.75
N TYR A 267 -14.46 -8.60 -13.94
CA TYR A 267 -15.04 -7.77 -12.90
C TYR A 267 -16.53 -7.62 -13.19
N ILE A 268 -17.37 -8.15 -12.32
CA ILE A 268 -18.77 -7.78 -12.29
C ILE A 268 -18.87 -6.45 -11.57
N ILE A 269 -19.41 -5.47 -12.26
CA ILE A 269 -19.63 -4.13 -11.76
C ILE A 269 -21.13 -3.94 -11.65
N GLN A 270 -21.60 -3.84 -10.42
CA GLN A 270 -22.99 -3.53 -10.14
C GLN A 270 -23.22 -2.04 -10.40
N ILE A 271 -24.06 -1.74 -11.39
CA ILE A 271 -24.32 -0.38 -11.84
C ILE A 271 -25.52 0.19 -11.09
N ASP A 272 -26.57 -0.61 -10.91
CA ASP A 272 -27.72 -0.23 -10.09
C ASP A 272 -28.21 -1.44 -9.28
N PHE A 273 -29.34 -1.30 -8.58
CA PHE A 273 -29.87 -2.36 -7.73
C PHE A 273 -30.23 -3.66 -8.49
N VAL A 274 -30.34 -3.60 -9.82
CA VAL A 274 -30.84 -4.67 -10.69
C VAL A 274 -29.82 -5.04 -11.77
N ASN A 275 -29.10 -4.06 -12.31
CA ASN A 275 -28.23 -4.20 -13.45
C ASN A 275 -26.76 -4.31 -13.02
N SER A 276 -26.09 -5.31 -13.59
CA SER A 276 -24.63 -5.44 -13.50
C SER A 276 -24.05 -5.60 -14.89
N MET A 277 -22.86 -5.03 -15.09
CA MET A 277 -22.04 -5.23 -16.29
C MET A 277 -20.83 -6.10 -15.96
N ILE A 278 -20.26 -6.72 -16.99
CA ILE A 278 -19.03 -7.48 -16.86
C ILE A 278 -17.94 -6.77 -17.67
N MET A 279 -16.81 -6.53 -17.02
CA MET A 279 -15.58 -6.10 -17.67
C MET A 279 -14.56 -7.23 -17.61
N GLU A 280 -13.81 -7.45 -18.69
CA GLU A 280 -12.73 -8.44 -18.75
C GLU A 280 -11.39 -7.72 -18.78
N LEU A 281 -10.47 -8.09 -17.88
CA LEU A 281 -9.08 -7.65 -17.94
C LEU A 281 -8.39 -8.32 -19.13
N GLN A 282 -7.94 -7.51 -20.09
CA GLN A 282 -7.21 -7.98 -21.25
C GLN A 282 -5.72 -8.16 -20.93
N GLU A 283 -5.00 -8.89 -21.79
CA GLU A 283 -3.55 -9.13 -21.63
C GLU A 283 -2.73 -7.83 -21.68
N ASP A 284 -3.19 -6.83 -22.44
CA ASP A 284 -2.61 -5.50 -22.49
C ASP A 284 -3.00 -4.62 -21.28
N ARG A 285 -3.71 -5.19 -20.31
CA ARG A 285 -4.19 -4.55 -19.07
C ARG A 285 -5.22 -3.45 -19.29
N SER A 286 -5.81 -3.39 -20.50
CA SER A 286 -7.04 -2.67 -20.76
C SER A 286 -8.26 -3.44 -20.23
N LEU A 287 -9.39 -2.74 -20.07
CA LEU A 287 -10.66 -3.34 -19.67
C LEU A 287 -11.63 -3.36 -20.86
N ALA A 288 -12.07 -4.56 -21.24
CA ALA A 288 -13.08 -4.73 -22.28
C ALA A 288 -14.46 -4.89 -21.64
N ILE A 289 -15.44 -4.07 -22.05
CA ILE A 289 -16.84 -4.27 -21.65
C ILE A 289 -17.39 -5.44 -22.45
N LEU A 290 -17.85 -6.47 -21.76
CA LEU A 290 -18.60 -7.55 -22.39
C LEU A 290 -20.05 -7.08 -22.56
N ASN A 291 -20.61 -7.21 -23.77
CA ASN A 291 -22.02 -6.90 -24.08
C ASN A 291 -22.97 -7.95 -23.47
N LYS A 292 -22.86 -8.17 -22.17
CA LYS A 292 -23.71 -9.04 -21.38
C LYS A 292 -24.07 -8.33 -20.09
N THR A 293 -25.36 -8.07 -19.93
CA THR A 293 -25.92 -7.61 -18.65
C THR A 293 -26.29 -8.82 -17.82
N LEU A 294 -25.86 -8.81 -16.56
CA LEU A 294 -26.27 -9.80 -15.58
C LEU A 294 -27.43 -9.23 -14.78
N ASN A 295 -28.52 -9.99 -14.76
CA ASN A 295 -29.65 -9.71 -13.89
C ASN A 295 -29.34 -10.32 -12.51
N TYR A 296 -28.39 -9.69 -11.82
CA TYR A 296 -27.94 -10.10 -10.50
C TYR A 296 -28.84 -9.43 -9.47
N SER A 297 -29.93 -10.11 -9.10
CA SER A 297 -30.98 -9.52 -8.27
C SER A 297 -30.49 -9.15 -6.86
N SER A 298 -30.37 -7.83 -6.62
CA SER A 298 -30.86 -7.06 -5.46
C SER A 298 -30.80 -7.68 -4.05
N ILE A 299 -29.78 -8.45 -3.73
CA ILE A 299 -29.42 -8.64 -2.33
C ILE A 299 -28.44 -7.52 -2.01
N SER A 300 -28.74 -6.73 -0.98
CA SER A 300 -27.78 -5.83 -0.37
C SER A 300 -26.59 -6.67 0.10
N SER A 301 -25.62 -6.82 -0.79
CA SER A 301 -24.55 -7.78 -0.65
C SER A 301 -23.53 -7.20 0.31
N LEU A 302 -23.66 -7.56 1.59
CA LEU A 302 -22.74 -7.15 2.65
C LEU A 302 -21.32 -7.59 2.32
N GLN A 303 -21.17 -8.81 1.80
CA GLN A 303 -19.87 -9.38 1.46
C GLN A 303 -20.01 -10.35 0.29
N VAL A 304 -19.03 -10.34 -0.60
CA VAL A 304 -18.90 -11.35 -1.67
C VAL A 304 -17.45 -11.83 -1.66
N GLN A 305 -17.25 -13.14 -1.66
CA GLN A 305 -15.92 -13.75 -1.75
C GLN A 305 -15.94 -14.85 -2.80
N GLN A 306 -14.96 -14.82 -3.71
CA GLN A 306 -14.75 -15.93 -4.63
C GLN A 306 -14.12 -17.14 -3.94
N LYS A 307 -14.64 -18.32 -4.26
CA LYS A 307 -14.09 -19.63 -3.91
C LYS A 307 -14.03 -20.49 -5.16
N GLN A 308 -12.83 -20.68 -5.70
CA GLN A 308 -12.61 -21.47 -6.90
C GLN A 308 -13.53 -20.99 -8.05
N ASP A 309 -14.48 -21.82 -8.47
CA ASP A 309 -15.40 -21.60 -9.59
C ASP A 309 -16.76 -21.00 -9.20
N PHE A 310 -16.94 -20.61 -7.93
CA PHE A 310 -18.18 -19.99 -7.44
C PHE A 310 -17.92 -18.80 -6.53
N LEU A 311 -18.93 -17.96 -6.33
CA LEU A 311 -18.94 -16.91 -5.33
C LEU A 311 -19.76 -17.35 -4.12
N ILE A 312 -19.31 -16.96 -2.94
CA ILE A 312 -20.12 -16.93 -1.73
C ILE A 312 -20.55 -15.49 -1.53
N GLN A 313 -21.85 -15.26 -1.55
CA GLN A 313 -22.45 -13.99 -1.21
C GLN A 313 -23.14 -14.06 0.14
N ILE A 314 -22.89 -13.07 0.97
CA ILE A 314 -23.65 -12.80 2.19
C ILE A 314 -24.38 -11.49 1.96
N GLY A 315 -25.68 -11.48 2.23
CA GLY A 315 -26.44 -10.24 2.22
C GLY A 315 -27.77 -10.38 2.90
N GLN A 316 -28.62 -9.38 2.70
CA GLN A 316 -29.90 -9.29 3.41
C GLN A 316 -31.07 -9.33 2.43
N ILE A 317 -32.03 -10.20 2.69
CA ILE A 317 -33.32 -10.23 1.98
C ILE A 317 -34.43 -10.05 3.03
N HIS A 318 -35.26 -9.02 2.86
CA HIS A 318 -36.36 -8.71 3.79
C HIS A 318 -35.95 -8.65 5.27
N GLY A 319 -34.75 -8.15 5.56
CA GLY A 319 -34.25 -8.04 6.93
C GLY A 319 -33.52 -9.28 7.45
N LEU A 320 -33.55 -10.41 6.75
CA LEU A 320 -32.88 -11.65 7.14
C LEU A 320 -31.52 -11.79 6.43
N ALA A 321 -30.50 -12.20 7.18
CA ALA A 321 -29.21 -12.54 6.59
C ALA A 321 -29.32 -13.86 5.82
N GLN A 322 -28.81 -13.87 4.60
CA GLN A 322 -28.78 -15.03 3.73
C GLN A 322 -27.38 -15.26 3.19
N VAL A 323 -26.98 -16.54 3.13
CA VAL A 323 -25.78 -16.98 2.45
C VAL A 323 -26.17 -17.70 1.16
N GLN A 324 -25.60 -17.24 0.04
CA GLN A 324 -25.83 -17.79 -1.28
C GLN A 324 -24.53 -18.27 -1.89
N LYS A 325 -24.59 -19.43 -2.52
CA LYS A 325 -23.58 -19.91 -3.46
C LYS A 325 -24.02 -19.51 -4.86
N ILE A 326 -23.15 -18.83 -5.59
CA ILE A 326 -23.44 -18.34 -6.93
C ILE A 326 -22.42 -18.94 -7.87
N GLN A 327 -22.89 -19.73 -8.82
CA GLN A 327 -22.05 -20.36 -9.82
C GLN A 327 -22.32 -19.73 -11.17
N PHE A 328 -21.26 -19.46 -11.92
CA PHE A 328 -21.32 -18.92 -13.27
C PHE A 328 -20.93 -20.02 -14.25
N ASP A 329 -21.80 -20.29 -15.22
CA ASP A 329 -21.40 -21.11 -16.37
C ASP A 329 -20.42 -20.36 -17.28
N ASN A 330 -19.93 -21.03 -18.34
CA ASN A 330 -18.91 -20.45 -19.23
C ASN A 330 -19.38 -19.19 -19.96
N ASP A 331 -20.68 -18.96 -20.04
CA ASP A 331 -21.25 -17.79 -20.67
C ASP A 331 -21.59 -16.71 -19.62
N PHE A 332 -21.34 -16.93 -18.33
CA PHE A 332 -21.82 -16.10 -17.21
C PHE A 332 -23.32 -16.18 -16.94
N ASN A 333 -24.00 -17.25 -17.34
CA ASN A 333 -25.35 -17.49 -16.81
C ASN A 333 -25.27 -17.87 -15.33
N LEU A 334 -26.18 -17.27 -14.57
CA LEU A 334 -26.19 -17.30 -13.12
C LEU A 334 -26.97 -18.50 -12.60
N GLN A 335 -26.35 -19.33 -11.78
CA GLN A 335 -27.05 -20.32 -10.95
C GLN A 335 -26.87 -19.93 -9.48
N ILE A 336 -27.97 -19.51 -8.85
CA ILE A 336 -28.00 -19.20 -7.42
C ILE A 336 -28.51 -20.43 -6.67
N GLN A 337 -27.72 -20.92 -5.74
CA GLN A 337 -28.13 -21.89 -4.74
C GLN A 337 -28.14 -21.21 -3.36
N SER A 338 -29.33 -21.06 -2.78
CA SER A 338 -29.47 -20.59 -1.40
C SER A 338 -28.97 -21.68 -0.46
N VAL A 339 -27.98 -21.36 0.38
CA VAL A 339 -27.37 -22.32 1.30
C VAL A 339 -28.06 -22.31 2.65
N GLU A 340 -28.38 -21.12 3.18
CA GLU A 340 -29.00 -21.00 4.51
C GLU A 340 -29.73 -19.65 4.69
N LEU A 341 -30.87 -19.68 5.37
CA LEU A 341 -31.58 -18.50 5.88
C LEU A 341 -31.31 -18.39 7.38
N LEU A 342 -30.56 -17.36 7.80
CA LEU A 342 -30.24 -17.16 9.21
C LEU A 342 -31.39 -16.38 9.86
N ASN A 343 -32.23 -17.09 10.61
CA ASN A 343 -33.30 -16.47 11.40
C ASN A 343 -32.71 -15.79 12.65
N ASN A 344 -32.97 -14.49 12.76
CA ASN A 344 -32.75 -13.56 13.88
C ASN A 344 -31.38 -12.86 14.03
N SER A 345 -31.49 -11.53 13.94
CA SER A 345 -30.94 -10.45 14.77
C SER A 345 -29.57 -10.68 15.42
N TYR A 346 -28.54 -10.01 14.87
CA TYR A 346 -27.25 -9.75 15.53
C TYR A 346 -26.29 -10.93 15.77
N SER A 347 -26.28 -11.96 14.94
CA SER A 347 -25.19 -12.93 14.95
C SER A 347 -23.97 -12.38 14.20
N ARG A 348 -22.87 -12.09 14.92
CA ARG A 348 -21.53 -11.93 14.34
C ARG A 348 -21.17 -13.25 13.64
N ILE A 349 -21.11 -13.24 12.31
CA ILE A 349 -20.61 -14.38 11.54
C ILE A 349 -19.07 -14.34 11.63
N VAL A 350 -18.50 -15.15 12.52
CA VAL A 350 -17.04 -15.38 12.62
C VAL A 350 -16.72 -16.67 11.88
N TYR A 351 -16.01 -16.56 10.75
CA TYR A 351 -15.44 -17.74 10.10
C TYR A 351 -14.09 -18.09 10.74
N TYR A 352 -14.00 -19.28 11.33
CA TYR A 352 -12.71 -19.92 11.57
C TYR A 352 -12.23 -20.56 10.26
N SER A 353 -11.16 -20.02 9.67
CA SER A 353 -10.36 -20.75 8.70
C SER A 353 -9.72 -21.94 9.40
N LYS A 354 -10.30 -23.12 9.27
CA LYS A 354 -9.69 -24.36 9.74
C LYS A 354 -8.70 -24.82 8.67
N ASN A 355 -7.49 -24.26 8.72
CA ASN A 355 -6.20 -24.73 8.16
C ASN A 355 -5.18 -23.64 8.54
N SER A 356 -4.36 -23.76 9.58
CA SER A 356 -3.20 -24.65 9.65
C SER A 356 -2.59 -24.54 11.07
N TYR A 357 -2.62 -25.60 11.85
CA TYR A 357 -1.64 -25.80 12.92
C TYR A 357 -0.69 -26.89 12.45
N PRO A 358 0.60 -26.63 12.23
CA PRO A 358 1.59 -27.68 12.39
C PRO A 358 1.73 -27.97 13.90
N LYS A 359 1.99 -29.24 14.22
CA LYS A 359 2.29 -29.71 15.58
C LYS A 359 3.45 -28.96 16.21
#